data_AF-A0AAE3D7J4-F1
#
_entry.id   AF-A0AAE3D7J4-F1
#
_cell.length_a   1.000
_cell.length_b   1.000
_cell.length_c   1.000
_cell.angle_alpha   90.00
_cell.angle_beta   90.00
_cell.angle_gamma   90.00
#
_symmetry.space_group_name_H-M   'P 1'
#
loop_
_entity.id
_entity.type
_entity.pdbx_description
1 polymer ?
#
loop_
_entity_poly.entity_id
_entity_poly.type
_entity_poly.pdbx_seq_one_letter_code
_entity_poly.pdbx_strand_id
1 'polypeptide(L)'
;MEQKDLIFLFIFVLLCFVLLLVVMTIMRNPFQFPYMTIYIDISGKRNVKAEDYIDRYLINNKFDFIKLHEEKIKKWKKDCNYTIRSSMLEEYRQKQYNKILDEGKTYQFIFQRLQTRYYQRNYTKTAYKIMNEDKMFCCSYDYLLDRYRKLSMIELACPLSEYESKNQRKLMTKELRRQIMIRDDYTCQICGKYMPDEVGLQIDHIIPVSKGGKTIPSNLQTLCSKCNGKKANKL
;
A
#
# COMPACT_ATOMS: atom_id res chain seq x y z
N MET A 1 -8.10 -64.99 22.19
CA MET A 1 -8.83 -64.15 21.23
C MET A 1 -8.95 -64.95 19.96
N GLU A 2 -10.17 -65.30 19.56
CA GLU A 2 -10.38 -66.01 18.30
C GLU A 2 -10.02 -65.09 17.13
N GLN A 3 -9.65 -65.68 15.98
CA GLN A 3 -9.33 -64.92 14.75
C GLN A 3 -10.48 -63.97 14.36
N LYS A 4 -11.72 -64.33 14.71
CA LYS A 4 -12.93 -63.50 14.51
C LYS A 4 -12.93 -62.24 15.39
N ASP A 5 -12.46 -62.32 16.63
CA ASP A 5 -12.38 -61.18 17.55
C ASP A 5 -11.36 -60.14 17.05
N LEU A 6 -10.24 -60.60 16.49
CA LEU A 6 -9.21 -59.72 15.93
C LEU A 6 -9.69 -58.99 14.68
N ILE A 7 -10.46 -59.68 13.81
CA ILE A 7 -11.08 -59.07 12.63
C ILE A 7 -12.13 -58.03 13.05
N PHE A 8 -12.97 -58.34 14.05
CA PHE A 8 -13.98 -57.42 14.55
C PHE A 8 -13.35 -56.16 15.16
N LEU A 9 -12.28 -56.31 15.96
CA LEU A 9 -11.53 -55.19 16.52
C LEU A 9 -10.91 -54.31 15.42
N PHE A 10 -10.33 -54.92 14.38
CA PHE A 10 -9.76 -54.16 13.26
C PHE A 10 -10.81 -53.35 12.49
N ILE A 11 -11.97 -53.96 12.19
CA ILE A 11 -13.09 -53.27 11.53
C ILE A 11 -13.60 -52.12 12.40
N PHE A 12 -13.72 -52.34 13.71
CA PHE A 12 -14.15 -51.29 14.65
C PHE A 12 -13.17 -50.11 14.67
N VAL A 13 -11.86 -50.38 14.78
CA VAL A 13 -10.81 -49.33 14.74
C VAL A 13 -10.85 -48.57 13.41
N LEU A 14 -11.03 -49.27 12.29
CA LEU A 14 -11.15 -48.64 10.98
C LEU A 14 -12.39 -47.73 10.89
N LEU A 15 -13.54 -48.19 11.41
CA LEU A 15 -14.78 -47.40 11.47
C LEU A 15 -14.61 -46.15 12.35
N CYS A 16 -13.98 -46.29 13.52
CA CYS A 16 -13.66 -45.16 14.39
C CYS A 16 -12.73 -44.16 13.69
N PHE A 17 -11.72 -44.63 12.96
CA PHE A 17 -10.82 -43.77 12.20
C PHE A 17 -11.55 -43.03 11.07
N VAL A 18 -12.41 -43.71 10.32
CA VAL A 18 -13.25 -43.09 9.27
C VAL A 18 -14.19 -42.05 9.89
N LEU A 19 -14.86 -42.37 11.00
CA LEU A 19 -15.72 -41.44 11.72
C LEU A 19 -14.94 -40.20 12.16
N LEU A 20 -13.73 -40.37 12.70
CA LEU A 20 -12.86 -39.28 13.09
C LEU A 20 -12.49 -38.38 11.90
N LEU A 21 -12.14 -38.96 10.74
CA LEU A 21 -11.87 -38.19 9.52
C LEU A 21 -13.10 -37.41 9.03
N VAL A 22 -14.29 -38.00 9.11
CA VAL A 22 -15.56 -37.33 8.77
C VAL A 22 -15.79 -36.14 9.70
N VAL A 23 -15.65 -36.34 11.02
CA VAL A 23 -15.77 -35.26 12.01
C VAL A 23 -14.74 -34.17 11.77
N MET A 24 -13.48 -34.51 11.51
CA MET A 24 -12.43 -33.52 11.19
C MET A 24 -12.77 -32.71 9.93
N THR A 25 -13.32 -33.35 8.90
CA THR A 25 -13.72 -32.69 7.66
C THR A 25 -14.90 -31.76 7.88
N ILE A 26 -15.89 -32.18 8.66
CA ILE A 26 -17.02 -31.33 9.06
C ILE A 26 -16.52 -30.14 9.90
N MET A 27 -15.60 -30.34 10.84
CA MET A 27 -15.14 -29.28 11.74
C MET A 27 -14.18 -28.28 11.07
N ARG A 28 -13.59 -28.61 9.91
CA ARG A 28 -12.73 -27.70 9.13
C ARG A 28 -13.50 -26.45 8.70
N ASN A 29 -12.82 -25.31 8.66
CA ASN A 29 -13.42 -24.06 8.17
C ASN A 29 -13.62 -24.15 6.64
N PRO A 30 -14.86 -24.05 6.13
CA PRO A 30 -15.13 -24.11 4.70
C PRO A 30 -14.94 -22.74 4.02
N PHE A 31 -14.79 -21.67 4.78
CA PHE A 31 -14.73 -20.31 4.26
C PHE A 31 -13.28 -19.87 4.05
N GLN A 32 -13.05 -19.24 2.89
CA GLN A 32 -11.79 -18.56 2.58
C GLN A 32 -12.11 -17.19 2.02
N PHE A 33 -11.60 -16.14 2.67
CA PHE A 33 -11.85 -14.77 2.24
C PHE A 33 -11.14 -14.48 0.90
N PRO A 34 -11.85 -13.96 -0.12
CA PRO A 34 -11.30 -13.73 -1.46
C PRO A 34 -10.49 -12.43 -1.52
N TYR A 35 -9.29 -12.42 -0.94
CA TYR A 35 -8.35 -11.31 -1.06
C TYR A 35 -7.94 -11.07 -2.53
N MET A 36 -7.74 -9.79 -2.89
CA MET A 36 -7.14 -9.41 -4.18
C MET A 36 -5.72 -8.93 -3.94
N THR A 37 -4.76 -9.67 -4.50
CA THR A 37 -3.33 -9.33 -4.42
C THR A 37 -2.86 -8.70 -5.73
N ILE A 38 -2.21 -7.54 -5.63
CA ILE A 38 -1.70 -6.77 -6.76
C ILE A 38 -0.19 -6.58 -6.54
N TYR A 39 0.61 -7.07 -7.48
CA TYR A 39 2.07 -6.94 -7.42
C TYR A 39 2.51 -5.68 -8.17
N ILE A 40 3.39 -4.89 -7.53
CA ILE A 40 3.93 -3.66 -8.10
C ILE A 40 5.45 -3.72 -8.07
N ASP A 41 6.07 -3.64 -9.24
CA ASP A 41 7.53 -3.53 -9.36
C ASP A 41 8.01 -2.10 -9.05
N ILE A 42 8.87 -1.97 -8.05
CA ILE A 42 9.51 -0.73 -7.62
C ILE A 42 11.04 -0.76 -7.76
N SER A 43 11.55 -1.64 -8.62
CA SER A 43 12.96 -1.79 -8.93
C SER A 43 13.60 -0.49 -9.40
N GLY A 44 14.76 -0.16 -8.85
CA GLY A 44 15.50 1.07 -9.16
C GLY A 44 14.87 2.36 -8.62
N LYS A 45 13.76 2.31 -7.88
CA LYS A 45 13.08 3.49 -7.33
C LYS A 45 13.45 3.71 -5.86
N ARG A 46 13.78 4.95 -5.47
CA ARG A 46 14.06 5.37 -4.09
C ARG A 46 12.84 6.11 -3.50
N ASN A 47 12.70 6.13 -2.17
CA ASN A 47 11.64 6.86 -1.45
C ASN A 47 10.23 6.59 -1.99
N VAL A 48 9.90 5.31 -2.16
CA VAL A 48 8.63 4.84 -2.72
C VAL A 48 7.49 5.16 -1.75
N LYS A 49 6.52 5.97 -2.21
CA LYS A 49 5.24 6.16 -1.52
C LYS A 49 4.23 5.20 -2.10
N ALA A 50 3.63 4.35 -1.26
CA ALA A 50 2.71 3.32 -1.74
C ALA A 50 1.53 3.92 -2.51
N GLU A 51 1.00 5.03 -2.02
CA GLU A 51 -0.12 5.78 -2.55
C GLU A 51 0.10 6.23 -4.00
N ASP A 52 1.31 6.69 -4.35
CA ASP A 52 1.61 7.15 -5.71
C ASP A 52 1.54 6.01 -6.73
N TYR A 53 1.88 4.79 -6.31
CA TYR A 53 1.84 3.60 -7.17
C TYR A 53 0.43 3.01 -7.23
N ILE A 54 -0.32 3.08 -6.14
CA ILE A 54 -1.74 2.76 -6.12
C ILE A 54 -2.47 3.72 -7.08
N ASP A 55 -2.20 5.02 -7.01
CA ASP A 55 -2.79 6.00 -7.93
C ASP A 55 -2.44 5.67 -9.39
N ARG A 56 -1.17 5.35 -9.70
CA ARG A 56 -0.77 4.90 -11.05
C ARG A 56 -1.51 3.64 -11.48
N TYR A 57 -1.68 2.67 -10.59
CA TYR A 57 -2.43 1.45 -10.88
C TYR A 57 -3.90 1.77 -11.22
N LEU A 58 -4.53 2.65 -10.43
CA LEU A 58 -5.91 3.08 -10.61
C LEU A 58 -6.11 3.86 -11.92
N ILE A 59 -5.17 4.74 -12.25
CA ILE A 59 -5.15 5.51 -13.50
C ILE A 59 -5.05 4.55 -14.71
N ASN A 60 -4.10 3.62 -14.68
CA ASN A 60 -3.84 2.74 -15.82
C ASN A 60 -4.93 1.69 -16.05
N ASN A 61 -5.49 1.12 -14.98
CA ASN A 61 -6.45 0.02 -15.05
C ASN A 61 -7.91 0.45 -14.85
N LYS A 62 -8.17 1.76 -14.82
CA LYS A 62 -9.50 2.40 -14.78
C LYS A 62 -10.45 1.96 -13.65
N PHE A 63 -9.95 1.35 -12.58
CA PHE A 63 -10.72 0.91 -11.40
C PHE A 63 -11.80 -0.18 -11.65
N ASP A 64 -12.04 -0.57 -12.90
CA ASP A 64 -13.05 -1.57 -13.25
C ASP A 64 -12.75 -2.96 -12.69
N PHE A 65 -11.48 -3.37 -12.67
CA PHE A 65 -11.08 -4.63 -12.02
C PHE A 65 -11.36 -4.67 -10.52
N ILE A 66 -11.20 -3.52 -9.85
CA ILE A 66 -11.48 -3.38 -8.41
C ILE A 66 -12.99 -3.50 -8.17
N LYS A 67 -13.82 -2.83 -9.00
CA LYS A 67 -15.28 -2.95 -8.96
C LYS A 67 -15.75 -4.38 -9.22
N LEU A 68 -15.21 -5.03 -10.25
CA LEU A 68 -15.57 -6.41 -10.58
C LEU A 68 -15.23 -7.37 -9.43
N HIS A 69 -14.08 -7.18 -8.78
CA HIS A 69 -13.71 -7.97 -7.61
C HIS A 69 -14.64 -7.70 -6.43
N GLU A 70 -15.02 -6.45 -6.17
CA GLU A 70 -15.97 -6.11 -5.12
C GLU A 70 -17.32 -6.81 -5.31
N GLU A 71 -17.83 -6.89 -6.54
CA GLU A 71 -19.05 -7.65 -6.84
C GLU A 71 -18.89 -9.16 -6.56
N LYS A 72 -17.71 -9.74 -6.85
CA LYS A 72 -17.39 -11.13 -6.48
C LYS A 72 -17.40 -11.32 -4.97
N ILE A 73 -16.88 -10.37 -4.21
CA ILE A 73 -16.89 -10.41 -2.74
C ILE A 73 -18.32 -10.36 -2.22
N LYS A 74 -19.16 -9.45 -2.72
CA LYS A 74 -20.57 -9.37 -2.34
C LYS A 74 -21.31 -10.67 -2.61
N LYS A 75 -21.08 -11.30 -3.77
CA LYS A 75 -21.63 -12.61 -4.09
C LYS A 75 -21.12 -13.67 -3.11
N TRP A 76 -19.82 -13.75 -2.88
CA TRP A 76 -19.22 -14.68 -1.92
C TRP A 76 -19.79 -14.53 -0.50
N LYS A 77 -20.03 -13.30 -0.03
CA LYS A 77 -20.67 -13.05 1.27
C LYS A 77 -22.10 -13.61 1.32
N LYS A 78 -22.87 -13.43 0.25
CA LYS A 78 -24.23 -14.01 0.13
C LYS A 78 -24.19 -15.53 0.17
N ASP A 79 -23.27 -16.13 -0.59
CA ASP A 79 -23.09 -17.58 -0.65
C ASP A 79 -22.69 -18.15 0.72
N CYS A 80 -21.76 -17.49 1.43
CA CYS A 80 -21.37 -17.87 2.79
C CYS A 80 -22.56 -17.81 3.76
N ASN A 81 -23.35 -16.73 3.73
CA ASN A 81 -24.52 -16.59 4.59
C ASN A 81 -25.57 -17.68 4.32
N TYR A 82 -25.75 -18.07 3.04
CA TYR A 82 -26.58 -19.22 2.70
C TYR A 82 -26.02 -20.51 3.30
N THR A 83 -24.72 -20.78 3.15
CA THR A 83 -24.06 -21.96 3.73
C THR A 83 -24.16 -22.00 5.26
N ILE A 84 -24.02 -20.86 5.95
CA ILE A 84 -24.14 -20.76 7.41
C ILE A 84 -25.57 -21.14 7.84
N ARG A 85 -26.59 -20.51 7.26
CA ARG A 85 -28.01 -20.72 7.61
C ARG A 85 -28.53 -22.11 7.28
N SER A 86 -28.01 -22.74 6.22
CA SER A 86 -28.36 -24.10 5.83
C SER A 86 -27.60 -25.18 6.60
N SER A 87 -26.64 -24.79 7.46
CA SER A 87 -25.85 -25.73 8.24
C SER A 87 -26.51 -26.06 9.58
N MET A 88 -26.53 -27.36 9.92
CA MET A 88 -26.88 -27.81 11.28
C MET A 88 -25.97 -27.25 12.38
N LEU A 89 -24.78 -26.73 12.01
CA LEU A 89 -23.79 -26.13 12.93
C LEU A 89 -23.71 -24.62 12.73
N GLU A 90 -24.85 -23.94 12.54
CA GLU A 90 -24.94 -22.52 12.18
C GLU A 90 -24.05 -21.62 13.05
N GLU A 91 -24.16 -21.69 14.39
CA GLU A 91 -23.35 -20.87 15.29
C GLU A 91 -21.85 -21.08 15.14
N TYR A 92 -21.43 -22.33 14.94
CA TYR A 92 -20.02 -22.66 14.74
C TYR A 92 -19.52 -22.14 13.39
N ARG A 93 -20.33 -22.28 12.33
CA ARG A 93 -20.02 -21.70 11.01
C ARG A 93 -19.96 -20.18 11.05
N GLN A 94 -20.85 -19.53 11.79
CA GLN A 94 -20.83 -18.08 11.98
C GLN A 94 -19.52 -17.64 12.67
N LYS A 95 -19.06 -18.35 13.70
CA LYS A 95 -17.77 -18.08 14.35
C LYS A 95 -16.59 -18.25 13.38
N GLN A 96 -16.62 -19.30 12.56
CA GLN A 96 -15.60 -19.55 11.54
C GLN A 96 -15.56 -18.45 10.46
N TYR A 97 -16.74 -17.99 10.03
CA TYR A 97 -16.88 -16.89 9.07
C TYR A 97 -16.38 -15.56 9.65
N ASN A 98 -16.80 -15.21 10.87
CA ASN A 98 -16.39 -13.97 11.51
C ASN A 98 -14.86 -13.91 11.72
N LYS A 99 -14.20 -15.06 11.95
CA LYS A 99 -12.74 -15.13 12.12
C LYS A 99 -11.95 -14.76 10.86
N ILE A 100 -12.52 -14.96 9.68
CA ILE A 100 -11.82 -14.72 8.41
C ILE A 100 -12.17 -13.37 7.77
N LEU A 101 -13.20 -12.69 8.27
CA LEU A 101 -13.68 -11.45 7.70
C LEU A 101 -12.71 -10.31 8.04
N ASP A 102 -11.93 -9.86 7.05
CA ASP A 102 -10.97 -8.76 7.19
C ASP A 102 -11.13 -7.77 6.03
N GLU A 103 -12.23 -7.01 6.05
CA GLU A 103 -12.61 -6.09 4.97
C GLU A 103 -11.58 -4.97 4.76
N GLY A 104 -10.85 -4.61 5.83
CA GLY A 104 -9.77 -3.61 5.80
C GLY A 104 -8.53 -4.06 5.03
N LYS A 105 -8.36 -5.38 4.82
CA LYS A 105 -7.22 -5.95 4.07
C LYS A 105 -7.61 -6.64 2.78
N THR A 106 -8.80 -6.35 2.28
CA THR A 106 -9.35 -6.95 1.06
C THR A 106 -8.40 -6.82 -0.14
N TYR A 107 -7.85 -5.63 -0.34
CA TYR A 107 -6.94 -5.33 -1.45
C TYR A 107 -5.51 -5.19 -0.92
N GLN A 108 -4.62 -6.02 -1.42
CA GLN A 108 -3.24 -6.17 -0.95
C GLN A 108 -2.27 -5.79 -2.07
N PHE A 109 -1.64 -4.62 -1.93
CA PHE A 109 -0.60 -4.17 -2.84
C PHE A 109 0.76 -4.63 -2.31
N ILE A 110 1.36 -5.60 -3.01
CA ILE A 110 2.67 -6.14 -2.68
C ILE A 110 3.72 -5.48 -3.57
N PHE A 111 4.58 -4.69 -2.94
CA PHE A 111 5.67 -4.01 -3.62
C PHE A 111 6.88 -4.92 -3.69
N GLN A 112 7.42 -5.11 -4.88
CA GLN A 112 8.54 -6.01 -5.13
C GLN A 112 9.74 -5.28 -5.73
N ARG A 113 10.94 -5.75 -5.38
CA ARG A 113 12.21 -5.24 -5.88
C ARG A 113 13.05 -6.36 -6.46
N LEU A 114 13.57 -6.10 -7.65
CA LEU A 114 14.60 -6.91 -8.28
C LEU A 114 15.93 -6.71 -7.53
N GLN A 115 16.40 -7.78 -6.89
CA GLN A 115 17.69 -7.81 -6.21
C GLN A 115 18.65 -8.75 -6.93
N THR A 116 19.88 -8.30 -7.10
CA THR A 116 20.97 -9.18 -7.55
C THR A 116 21.47 -9.98 -6.37
N ARG A 117 21.40 -11.31 -6.48
CA ARG A 117 22.03 -12.26 -5.58
C ARG A 117 23.23 -12.90 -6.27
N TYR A 118 24.11 -13.45 -5.45
CA TYR A 118 25.32 -14.11 -5.94
C TYR A 118 25.41 -15.47 -5.27
N TYR A 119 25.71 -16.50 -6.04
CA TYR A 119 26.17 -17.78 -5.51
C TYR A 119 27.60 -18.02 -5.96
N GLN A 120 28.35 -18.82 -5.20
CA GLN A 120 29.74 -19.11 -5.47
C GLN A 120 29.93 -20.61 -5.65
N ARG A 121 30.60 -21.01 -6.74
CA ARG A 121 31.05 -22.39 -7.00
C ARG A 121 32.45 -22.36 -7.58
N ASN A 122 33.36 -23.18 -7.06
CA ASN A 122 34.76 -23.25 -7.49
C ASN A 122 35.42 -21.86 -7.60
N TYR A 123 35.21 -21.01 -6.58
CA TYR A 123 35.69 -19.61 -6.52
C TYR A 123 35.11 -18.65 -7.58
N THR A 124 34.23 -19.13 -8.46
CA THR A 124 33.49 -18.29 -9.42
C THR A 124 32.19 -17.79 -8.80
N LYS A 125 32.02 -16.47 -8.73
CA LYS A 125 30.76 -15.82 -8.33
C LYS A 125 29.87 -15.63 -9.55
N THR A 126 28.65 -16.15 -9.49
CA THR A 126 27.65 -15.96 -10.54
C THR A 126 26.48 -15.15 -9.98
N ALA A 127 26.15 -14.06 -10.67
CA ALA A 127 25.03 -13.19 -10.34
C ALA A 127 23.73 -13.78 -10.90
N TYR A 128 22.65 -13.66 -10.13
CA TYR A 128 21.28 -13.94 -10.59
C TYR A 128 20.34 -12.91 -9.98
N LYS A 129 19.18 -12.72 -10.61
CA LYS A 129 18.19 -11.74 -10.15
C LYS A 129 17.00 -12.45 -9.54
N ILE A 130 16.51 -11.93 -8.42
CA ILE A 130 15.33 -12.43 -7.72
C ILE A 130 14.40 -11.26 -7.38
N MET A 131 13.10 -11.45 -7.52
CA MET A 131 12.09 -10.51 -7.02
C MET A 131 11.87 -10.79 -5.54
N ASN A 132 12.14 -9.81 -4.70
CA ASN A 132 11.87 -9.88 -3.27
C ASN A 132 10.77 -8.88 -2.90
N GLU A 133 9.87 -9.30 -2.01
CA GLU A 133 8.87 -8.41 -1.44
C GLU A 133 9.55 -7.40 -0.51
N ASP A 134 9.23 -6.12 -0.71
CA ASP A 134 9.76 -5.00 0.06
C ASP A 134 8.76 -4.56 1.13
N LYS A 135 7.51 -4.31 0.70
CA LYS A 135 6.45 -3.82 1.56
C LYS A 135 5.09 -4.29 1.06
N MET A 136 4.16 -4.46 1.98
CA MET A 136 2.74 -4.67 1.67
C MET A 136 1.92 -3.47 2.15
N PHE A 137 0.96 -3.05 1.33
CA PHE A 137 -0.06 -2.05 1.67
C PHE A 137 -1.44 -2.67 1.51
N CYS A 138 -2.21 -2.74 2.59
CA CYS A 138 -3.55 -3.32 2.59
C CYS A 138 -4.60 -2.21 2.73
N CYS A 139 -5.72 -2.36 2.04
CA CYS A 139 -6.82 -1.40 2.12
C CYS A 139 -8.19 -2.01 1.80
N SER A 140 -9.24 -1.28 2.17
CA SER A 140 -10.63 -1.59 1.85
C SER A 140 -11.02 -1.07 0.46
N TYR A 141 -12.19 -1.52 -0.02
CA TYR A 141 -12.80 -0.99 -1.23
C TYR A 141 -13.04 0.53 -1.14
N ASP A 142 -13.59 1.00 -0.01
CA ASP A 142 -13.92 2.41 0.20
C ASP A 142 -12.71 3.32 0.10
N TYR A 143 -11.56 2.87 0.61
CA TYR A 143 -10.30 3.61 0.48
C TYR A 143 -9.94 3.81 -1.00
N LEU A 144 -10.00 2.74 -1.81
CA LEU A 144 -9.66 2.84 -3.24
C LEU A 144 -10.71 3.66 -4.00
N LEU A 145 -11.99 3.57 -3.63
CA LEU A 145 -13.06 4.35 -4.24
C LEU A 145 -12.92 5.85 -3.97
N ASP A 146 -12.63 6.24 -2.72
CA ASP A 146 -12.36 7.63 -2.35
C ASP A 146 -11.16 8.19 -3.12
N ARG A 147 -10.06 7.42 -3.20
CA ARG A 147 -8.91 7.81 -4.01
C ARG A 147 -9.25 7.95 -5.47
N TYR A 148 -9.98 7.00 -6.05
CA TYR A 148 -10.38 7.05 -7.45
C TYR A 148 -11.24 8.28 -7.73
N ARG A 149 -12.19 8.63 -6.86
CA ARG A 149 -13.00 9.87 -6.99
C ARG A 149 -12.12 11.12 -7.06
N LYS A 150 -11.12 11.23 -6.17
CA LYS A 150 -10.15 12.34 -6.18
C LYS A 150 -9.34 12.37 -7.48
N LEU A 151 -8.91 11.21 -7.98
CA LEU A 151 -8.21 11.10 -9.25
C LEU A 151 -9.11 11.49 -10.44
N SER A 152 -10.39 11.11 -10.41
CA SER A 152 -11.35 11.49 -11.45
C SER A 152 -11.57 13.00 -11.52
N MET A 153 -11.52 13.72 -10.39
CA MET A 153 -11.60 15.19 -10.37
C MET A 153 -10.45 15.87 -11.13
N ILE A 154 -9.32 15.18 -11.28
CA ILE A 154 -8.15 15.66 -12.04
C ILE A 154 -7.99 14.90 -13.37
N GLU A 155 -9.08 14.33 -13.87
CA GLU A 155 -9.14 13.60 -15.15
C GLU A 155 -8.12 12.45 -15.24
N LEU A 156 -7.79 11.83 -14.10
CA LEU A 156 -6.80 10.75 -13.99
C LEU A 156 -5.42 11.10 -14.57
N ALA A 157 -5.06 12.38 -14.62
CA ALA A 157 -3.86 12.83 -15.31
C ALA A 157 -2.53 12.38 -14.65
N CYS A 158 -2.48 12.35 -13.32
CA CYS A 158 -1.28 11.98 -12.55
C CYS A 158 -1.64 11.59 -11.10
N PRO A 159 -0.69 11.04 -10.31
CA PRO A 159 -0.92 10.78 -8.88
C PRO A 159 -1.29 12.04 -8.10
N LEU A 160 -2.10 11.89 -7.05
CA LEU A 160 -2.63 13.03 -6.29
C LEU A 160 -1.51 13.87 -5.67
N SER A 161 -0.48 13.23 -5.13
CA SER A 161 0.65 13.92 -4.52
C SER A 161 1.43 14.79 -5.53
N GLU A 162 1.49 14.36 -6.79
CA GLU A 162 2.13 15.11 -7.86
C GLU A 162 1.30 16.32 -8.26
N TYR A 163 -0.02 16.15 -8.39
CA TYR A 163 -0.97 17.22 -8.67
C TYR A 163 -0.93 18.30 -7.59
N GLU A 164 -1.05 17.90 -6.32
CA GLU A 164 -0.96 18.80 -5.16
C GLU A 164 0.38 19.53 -5.13
N SER A 165 1.48 18.82 -5.39
CA SER A 165 2.81 19.42 -5.41
C SER A 165 2.96 20.46 -6.52
N LYS A 166 2.39 20.21 -7.70
CA LYS A 166 2.35 21.19 -8.80
C LYS A 166 1.52 22.41 -8.40
N ASN A 167 0.36 22.22 -7.77
CA ASN A 167 -0.48 23.33 -7.33
C ASN A 167 0.19 24.18 -6.25
N GLN A 168 0.81 23.57 -5.24
CA GLN A 168 1.57 24.32 -4.23
C GLN A 168 2.70 25.14 -4.85
N ARG A 169 3.44 24.57 -5.82
CA ARG A 169 4.48 25.32 -6.52
C ARG A 169 3.94 26.48 -7.35
N LYS A 170 2.75 26.35 -7.96
CA LYS A 170 2.09 27.43 -8.70
C LYS A 170 1.69 28.61 -7.81
N LEU A 171 1.37 28.37 -6.54
CA LEU A 171 1.04 29.45 -5.58
C LEU A 171 2.24 30.36 -5.25
N MET A 172 3.46 29.96 -5.59
CA MET A 172 4.68 30.75 -5.32
C MET A 172 4.84 31.87 -6.36
N THR A 173 4.09 32.96 -6.19
CA THR A 173 4.12 34.14 -7.06
C THR A 173 5.39 34.98 -6.85
N LYS A 174 5.71 35.86 -7.82
CA LYS A 174 6.83 36.81 -7.68
C LYS A 174 6.63 37.75 -6.48
N GLU A 175 5.41 38.21 -6.26
CA GLU A 175 5.08 39.09 -5.14
C GLU A 175 5.25 38.40 -3.79
N LEU A 176 4.77 37.15 -3.66
CA LEU A 176 5.00 36.36 -2.44
C LEU A 176 6.50 36.18 -2.18
N ARG A 177 7.30 35.89 -3.22
CA ARG A 177 8.75 35.78 -3.07
C ARG A 177 9.37 37.06 -2.51
N ARG A 178 9.01 38.21 -3.07
CA ARG A 178 9.47 39.54 -2.63
C ARG A 178 9.09 39.80 -1.17
N GLN A 179 7.86 39.49 -0.78
CA GLN A 179 7.40 39.65 0.61
C GLN A 179 8.22 38.82 1.59
N ILE A 180 8.55 37.57 1.25
CA ILE A 180 9.38 36.71 2.11
C ILE A 180 10.82 37.22 2.18
N MET A 181 11.39 37.70 1.07
CA MET A 181 12.74 38.29 1.08
C MET A 181 12.80 39.54 1.97
N ILE A 182 11.80 40.42 1.89
CA ILE A 182 11.73 41.63 2.73
C ILE A 182 11.56 41.26 4.21
N ARG A 183 10.66 40.30 4.51
CA ARG A 183 10.46 39.81 5.89
C ARG A 183 11.77 39.28 6.50
N ASP A 184 12.54 38.57 5.70
CA ASP A 184 13.79 37.93 6.10
C ASP A 184 15.00 38.87 5.98
N ASP A 185 14.78 40.16 5.70
CA ASP A 185 15.80 41.18 5.48
C ASP A 185 16.91 40.72 4.53
N TYR A 186 16.51 40.11 3.40
CA TYR A 186 17.42 39.57 2.38
C TYR A 186 18.52 38.64 2.95
N THR A 187 18.24 38.00 4.08
CA THR A 187 19.20 37.20 4.84
C THR A 187 18.85 35.72 4.78
N CYS A 188 19.85 34.89 4.49
CA CYS A 188 19.70 33.45 4.52
C CYS A 188 19.36 32.97 5.94
N GLN A 189 18.18 32.35 6.11
CA GLN A 189 17.67 31.89 7.40
C GLN A 189 18.43 30.67 7.98
N ILE A 190 19.36 30.07 7.23
CA ILE A 190 20.20 28.96 7.71
C ILE A 190 21.59 29.45 8.11
N CYS A 191 22.25 30.27 7.29
CA CYS A 191 23.66 30.64 7.52
C CYS A 191 23.88 32.11 7.87
N GLY A 192 22.81 32.92 7.96
CA GLY A 192 22.89 34.34 8.32
C GLY A 192 23.53 35.23 7.25
N LYS A 193 23.81 34.73 6.05
CA LYS A 193 24.42 35.53 4.98
C LYS A 193 23.41 36.55 4.44
N TYR A 194 23.72 37.84 4.59
CA TYR A 194 22.97 38.97 4.02
C TYR A 194 23.34 39.18 2.55
N MET A 195 22.33 39.31 1.67
CA MET A 195 22.48 39.45 0.21
C MET A 195 21.40 40.39 -0.36
N PRO A 196 21.54 41.73 -0.18
CA PRO A 196 20.52 42.71 -0.58
C PRO A 196 20.38 42.89 -2.09
N ASP A 197 21.36 42.44 -2.87
CA ASP A 197 21.34 42.41 -4.33
C ASP A 197 20.49 41.26 -4.89
N GLU A 198 19.90 40.43 -4.02
CA GLU A 198 19.10 39.23 -4.33
C GLU A 198 19.86 38.11 -5.06
N VAL A 199 21.12 38.33 -5.43
CA VAL A 199 21.90 37.39 -6.23
C VAL A 199 22.20 36.13 -5.43
N GLY A 200 21.58 35.02 -5.84
CA GLY A 200 21.74 33.74 -5.18
C GLY A 200 20.79 33.52 -3.99
N LEU A 201 19.83 34.42 -3.76
CA LEU A 201 18.70 34.18 -2.86
C LEU A 201 17.60 33.35 -3.52
N GLN A 202 17.06 32.40 -2.76
CA GLN A 202 15.98 31.54 -3.18
C GLN A 202 14.99 31.41 -2.04
N ILE A 203 13.69 31.52 -2.35
CA ILE A 203 12.63 31.16 -1.41
C ILE A 203 12.44 29.65 -1.48
N ASP A 204 12.63 29.00 -0.33
CA ASP A 204 12.44 27.58 -0.13
C ASP A 204 11.33 27.31 0.89
N HIS A 205 10.73 26.13 0.81
CA HIS A 205 9.77 25.67 1.80
C HIS A 205 10.48 25.00 2.97
N ILE A 206 10.21 25.42 4.21
CA ILE A 206 10.73 24.80 5.42
C ILE A 206 10.37 23.31 5.42
N ILE A 207 9.08 22.99 5.40
CA ILE A 207 8.58 21.66 5.08
C ILE A 207 8.47 21.56 3.55
N PRO A 208 9.23 20.65 2.89
CA PRO A 208 9.17 20.52 1.43
C PRO A 208 7.76 20.21 0.92
N VAL A 209 7.42 20.75 -0.25
CA VAL A 209 6.13 20.48 -0.92
C VAL A 209 5.90 18.97 -1.12
N SER A 210 6.95 18.22 -1.45
CA SER A 210 6.88 16.76 -1.60
C SER A 210 6.53 16.01 -0.31
N LYS A 211 6.58 16.67 0.85
CA LYS A 211 6.19 16.14 2.16
C LYS A 211 4.91 16.80 2.70
N GLY A 212 4.13 17.47 1.84
CA GLY A 212 2.89 18.15 2.23
C GLY A 212 3.05 19.60 2.68
N GLY A 213 4.23 20.19 2.47
CA GLY A 213 4.47 21.61 2.77
C GLY A 213 3.58 22.54 1.94
N LYS A 214 2.97 23.52 2.61
CA LYS A 214 2.11 24.53 1.98
C LYS A 214 2.91 25.75 1.56
N THR A 215 2.51 26.40 0.48
CA THR A 215 3.05 27.70 0.04
C THR A 215 2.36 28.83 0.80
N ILE A 216 2.75 29.01 2.06
CA ILE A 216 2.25 30.06 2.96
C ILE A 216 3.44 30.71 3.68
N PRO A 217 3.39 32.01 4.05
CA PRO A 217 4.55 32.70 4.61
C PRO A 217 5.21 31.98 5.78
N SER A 218 4.45 31.37 6.68
CA SER A 218 4.98 30.63 7.85
C SER A 218 5.78 29.37 7.49
N ASN A 219 5.63 28.82 6.28
CA ASN A 219 6.38 27.66 5.79
C ASN A 219 7.42 28.06 4.73
N LEU A 220 7.62 29.35 4.47
CA LEU A 220 8.59 29.86 3.50
C LEU A 220 9.76 30.54 4.21
N GLN A 221 10.95 30.39 3.64
CA GLN A 221 12.17 31.00 4.14
C GLN A 221 13.09 31.41 3.00
N THR A 222 13.86 32.46 3.22
CA THR A 222 14.91 32.94 2.33
C THR A 222 16.20 32.15 2.58
N LEU A 223 16.73 31.48 1.56
CA LEU A 223 17.97 30.71 1.61
C LEU A 223 18.97 31.16 0.55
N CYS A 224 20.26 31.11 0.87
CA CYS A 224 21.30 31.20 -0.15
C CYS A 224 21.34 29.91 -0.98
N SER A 225 21.78 30.01 -2.24
CA SER A 225 21.91 28.88 -3.17
C SER A 225 22.68 27.68 -2.58
N LYS A 226 23.73 27.92 -1.80
CA LYS A 226 24.51 26.87 -1.12
C LYS A 226 23.69 26.13 -0.05
N CYS A 227 22.94 26.87 0.79
CA CYS A 227 22.11 26.26 1.83
C CYS A 227 20.89 25.56 1.23
N ASN A 228 20.24 26.17 0.25
CA ASN A 228 19.13 25.55 -0.46
C ASN A 228 19.55 24.23 -1.15
N GLY A 229 20.70 24.23 -1.84
CA GLY A 229 21.26 23.04 -2.46
C GLY A 229 21.61 21.91 -1.47
N LYS A 230 22.08 22.27 -0.26
CA LYS A 230 22.35 21.29 0.81
C LYS A 230 21.07 20.69 1.40
N LYS A 231 20.02 21.51 1.59
CA LYS A 231 18.72 21.09 2.13
C LYS A 231 17.97 20.20 1.13
N ALA A 232 17.84 20.63 -0.12
CA ALA A 232 17.07 19.94 -1.15
C ALA A 232 15.65 19.56 -0.64
N ASN A 233 15.28 18.28 -0.70
CA ASN A 233 13.99 17.77 -0.20
C ASN A 233 14.05 17.20 1.24
N LYS A 234 15.10 17.56 2.00
CA LYS A 234 15.24 17.20 3.41
C LYS A 234 14.48 18.21 4.29
N LEU A 235 14.16 17.78 5.50
CA LEU A 235 13.71 18.69 6.56
C LEU A 235 14.93 19.39 7.13
#